data_AF-A0AAE9HUQ7-F1
#
_entry.id   AF-A0AAE9HUQ7-F1
#
_cell.length_a   1.000
_cell.length_b   1.000
_cell.length_c   1.000
_cell.angle_alpha   90.00
_cell.angle_beta   90.00
_cell.angle_gamma   90.00
#
_symmetry.space_group_name_H-M   'P 1'
#
loop_
_entity.id
_entity.type
_entity.pdbx_description
1 polymer ?
#
loop_
_entity_poly.entity_id
_entity_poly.type
_entity_poly.pdbx_seq_one_letter_code
_entity_poly.pdbx_strand_id
1 'polypeptide(L)' 'MNIILMKNGYPPAVVKKEEKHFYLQYLNDADNGDILPFTRFIVDQLADTLRQVLADWERVGN' A
#
# COMPACT_ATOMS: atom_id res chain seq x y z
N MET A 1 -5.75 -1.21 -8.73
CA MET A 1 -4.46 -1.09 -8.02
C MET A 1 -3.90 -2.46 -7.65
N ASN A 2 -4.42 -3.17 -6.64
CA ASN A 2 -3.87 -4.48 -6.20
C ASN A 2 -3.72 -5.55 -7.30
N ILE A 3 -4.67 -5.65 -8.24
CA ILE A 3 -4.54 -6.57 -9.38
C ILE A 3 -3.29 -6.28 -10.21
N ILE A 4 -2.97 -5.00 -10.43
CA ILE A 4 -1.78 -4.58 -11.20
C ILE A 4 -0.51 -4.91 -10.41
N LEU A 5 -0.50 -4.67 -9.09
CA LEU A 5 0.62 -5.03 -8.21
C LEU A 5 0.91 -6.54 -8.26
N MET A 6 -0.12 -7.37 -8.09
CA MET A 6 0.01 -8.83 -8.10
C MET A 6 0.45 -9.36 -9.47
N LYS A 7 -0.03 -8.77 -10.57
CA LYS A 7 0.45 -9.10 -11.92
C LYS A 7 1.94 -8.83 -12.12
N ASN A 8 2.52 -7.92 -11.34
CA ASN A 8 3.94 -7.58 -11.36
C ASN A 8 4.74 -8.25 -10.22
N GLY A 9 4.17 -9.24 -9.52
CA GLY A 9 4.86 -10.00 -8.47
C GLY A 9 4.93 -9.32 -7.10
N TYR A 10 4.21 -8.22 -6.90
CA TYR A 10 4.12 -7.55 -5.60
C TYR A 10 2.92 -8.07 -4.78
N PRO A 11 3.02 -8.08 -3.44
CA PRO A 11 1.85 -8.33 -2.60
C PRO A 11 0.82 -7.19 -2.76
N PRO A 12 -0.42 -7.40 -2.30
CA PRO A 12 -1.40 -6.32 -2.28
C PRO A 12 -0.94 -5.19 -1.35
N ALA A 13 -1.24 -3.94 -1.70
CA ALA A 13 -1.12 -2.83 -0.74
C ALA A 13 -2.36 -2.85 0.16
N VAL A 14 -2.17 -2.95 1.47
CA VAL A 14 -3.25 -3.04 2.46
C VAL A 14 -3.40 -1.70 3.19
N VAL A 15 -4.48 -0.99 2.90
CA VAL A 15 -4.83 0.25 3.62
C VAL A 15 -5.60 -0.12 4.89
N LYS A 16 -5.07 0.23 6.06
CA LYS A 16 -5.75 -0.06 7.34
C LYS A 16 -6.98 0.81 7.52
N LYS A 17 -7.94 0.33 8.31
CA LYS A 17 -9.23 1.01 8.51
C LYS A 17 -9.04 2.39 9.16
N GLU A 18 -8.06 2.51 10.04
CA GLU A 18 -7.70 3.72 10.77
C GLU A 18 -7.17 4.80 9.81
N GLU A 19 -6.52 4.39 8.72
CA GLU A 19 -5.91 5.26 7.72
C GLU A 19 -6.85 5.59 6.55
N LYS A 20 -8.10 5.11 6.59
CA LYS A 20 -9.10 5.36 5.53
C LYS A 20 -9.27 6.84 5.21
N HIS A 21 -9.20 7.70 6.22
CA HIS A 21 -9.37 9.15 6.04
C HIS A 21 -8.24 9.75 5.18
N PHE A 22 -6.98 9.33 5.40
CA PHE A 22 -5.85 9.73 4.56
C PHE A 22 -5.99 9.24 3.13
N TYR A 23 -6.41 7.99 2.94
CA TYR A 23 -6.65 7.44 1.59
C TYR A 23 -7.65 8.30 0.80
N LEU A 24 -8.78 8.67 1.42
CA LEU A 24 -9.81 9.48 0.77
C LEU A 24 -9.33 10.92 0.53
N GLN A 25 -8.60 11.51 1.47
CA GLN A 25 -8.03 12.84 1.31
C GLN A 25 -7.05 12.89 0.14
N TYR A 26 -6.07 11.99 0.11
CA TYR A 26 -5.06 11.97 -0.95
C TYR A 26 -5.65 11.61 -2.31
N LEU A 27 -6.70 10.79 -2.36
CA LEU A 27 -7.45 10.53 -3.58
C LEU A 27 -8.15 11.79 -4.09
N ASN A 28 -8.76 12.58 -3.19
CA ASN A 28 -9.34 13.87 -3.55
C ASN A 28 -8.26 14.85 -4.02
N ASP A 29 -7.10 14.90 -3.39
CA ASP A 29 -5.98 15.76 -3.82
C ASP A 29 -5.52 15.36 -5.25
N ALA A 30 -5.47 14.05 -5.53
CA ALA A 30 -5.17 13.50 -6.85
C ALA A 30 -6.22 13.88 -7.91
N ASP A 31 -7.51 13.85 -7.57
CA ASP A 31 -8.59 14.29 -8.45
C ASP A 31 -8.47 15.80 -8.77
N ASN A 32 -7.85 16.58 -7.87
CA ASN A 32 -7.55 18.00 -8.06
C ASN A 32 -6.17 18.27 -8.72
N GLY A 33 -5.48 17.21 -9.17
CA GLY A 33 -4.24 17.30 -9.94
C GLY A 33 -2.95 17.05 -9.16
N ASP A 34 -3.01 16.86 -7.84
CA ASP A 34 -1.84 16.48 -7.03
C ASP A 34 -1.84 14.98 -6.70
N ILE A 35 -1.29 14.18 -7.61
CA ILE A 35 -1.22 12.70 -7.50
C ILE A 35 -0.13 12.19 -6.54
N LEU A 36 0.81 13.04 -6.15
CA LEU A 36 2.00 12.64 -5.40
C LEU A 36 1.68 12.11 -3.99
N PRO A 37 0.82 12.77 -3.19
CA PRO A 37 0.42 12.27 -1.87
C PRO A 37 -0.19 10.87 -1.94
N PHE A 38 -1.09 10.64 -2.89
CA PHE A 38 -1.72 9.33 -3.07
C PHE A 38 -0.71 8.25 -3.44
N THR A 39 0.18 8.55 -4.40
CA THR A 39 1.20 7.60 -4.84
C THR A 39 2.13 7.21 -3.69
N ARG A 40 2.63 8.19 -2.93
CA ARG A 40 3.48 7.93 -1.76
C ARG A 40 2.77 7.07 -0.73
N PHE A 41 1.52 7.41 -0.40
CA PHE A 41 0.72 6.65 0.54
C PHE A 41 0.59 5.18 0.13
N ILE A 42 0.25 4.89 -1.13
CA ILE A 42 0.15 3.51 -1.61
C ILE A 42 1.50 2.77 -1.58
N VAL A 43 2.60 3.45 -1.90
CA VAL A 43 3.96 2.87 -1.80
C VAL A 43 4.29 2.50 -0.37
N ASP A 44 3.95 3.34 0.60
CA ASP A 44 4.19 3.08 2.02
C ASP A 44 3.40 1.86 2.50
N GLN A 45 2.11 1.76 2.14
CA GLN A 45 1.27 0.61 2.49
C GLN A 45 1.76 -0.69 1.84
N LEU A 46 2.27 -0.61 0.61
CA LEU A 46 2.91 -1.76 -0.06
C LEU A 46 4.19 -2.19 0.66
N ALA A 47 5.04 -1.23 1.03
CA ALA A 47 6.29 -1.49 1.75
C ALA A 47 6.04 -2.14 3.11
N ASP A 48 5.03 -1.67 3.84
CA ASP A 48 4.62 -2.28 5.11
C ASP A 48 4.13 -3.71 4.94
N THR A 49 3.34 -3.97 3.89
CA THR A 49 2.87 -5.32 3.60
C THR A 49 4.04 -6.24 3.25
N LEU A 50 5.01 -5.78 2.44
CA LEU A 50 6.23 -6.53 2.13
C LEU A 50 7.04 -6.87 3.38
N ARG A 51 7.23 -5.91 4.29
CA ARG A 51 7.93 -6.14 5.56
C ARG A 51 7.23 -7.19 6.41
N GLN A 52 5.90 -7.16 6.48
CA GLN A 52 5.12 -8.17 7.22
C GLN A 52 5.29 -9.56 6.62
N VAL A 53 5.17 -9.69 5.30
CA VAL A 53 5.37 -10.97 4.60
C VAL A 53 6.77 -11.51 4.85
N LEU A 54 7.81 -10.67 4.78
CA LEU A 54 9.19 -11.07 5.08
C LEU A 54 9.34 -11.54 6.52
N ALA A 55 8.84 -10.77 7.49
CA ALA A 55 8.91 -11.12 8.90
C ALA A 55 8.19 -12.42 9.22
N ASP A 56 7.05 -12.69 8.58
CA ASP A 56 6.32 -13.94 8.75
C ASP A 56 7.06 -15.11 8.10
N TRP A 57 7.71 -14.88 6.96
CA TRP A 57 8.52 -15.92 6.31
C TRP A 57 9.73 -16.32 7.17
N GLU A 58 10.41 -15.37 7.79
CA GLU A 58 11.51 -15.61 8.74
C GLU A 58 11.07 -16.39 9.99
N ARG A 59 9.83 -16.21 10.44
CA ARG A 59 9.26 -16.93 11.59
C ARG A 59 8.92 -18.38 11.27
N VAL A 60 8.46 -18.65 10.04
CA VAL A 60 8.06 -20.00 9.60
C VAL A 60 9.26 -20.82 9.12
N GLY A 61 10.34 -20.17 8.69
CA GLY A 61 11.58 -20.81 8.24
C GLY A 61 12.51 -21.33 9.35
N ASN A 62 12.16 -21.14 10.63
CA ASN A 62 12.87 -21.67 11.81
C ASN A 62 12.05 -22.76 12.51
#